data_AF-A0A846PVA3-F1
#
_entry.id   AF-A0A846PVA3-F1
#
_cell.length_a   1.000
_cell.length_b   1.000
_cell.length_c   1.000
_cell.angle_alpha   90.00
_cell.angle_beta   90.00
_cell.angle_gamma   90.00
#
_symmetry.space_group_name_H-M   'P 1'
#
loop_
_entity.id
_entity.type
_entity.pdbx_description
1 polymer ?
#
loop_
_entity_poly.entity_id
_entity_poly.type
_entity_poly.pdbx_seq_one_letter_code
_entity_poly.pdbx_strand_id
1 'polypeptide(L)' 'MSLFPHDDLLAKEIESWKAFGDGLRAEDRKLFNKMIRQCYQYLKAINSKGPSYTTSSMMLSLILIQHQMIQFLLNKK' A
#
# COMPACT_ATOMS: atom_id res chain seq x y z
N MET A 1 7.67 13.15 7.04
CA MET A 1 8.12 12.05 7.94
C MET A 1 7.53 12.34 9.31
N SER A 2 6.78 11.40 9.89
CA SER A 2 6.22 11.55 11.25
C SER A 2 7.32 11.34 12.29
N LEU A 3 7.30 12.14 13.35
CA LEU A 3 8.28 12.12 14.45
C LEU A 3 8.13 10.90 15.39
N PHE A 4 7.13 10.04 15.18
CA PHE A 4 6.88 8.85 15.99
C PHE A 4 6.70 7.59 15.11
N PRO A 5 7.69 6.67 15.09
CA PRO A 5 7.61 5.41 14.32
C PRO A 5 6.49 4.47 14.80
N HIS A 6 5.93 4.70 15.99
CA HIS A 6 4.86 3.87 16.54
C HIS A 6 3.48 4.14 15.92
N ASP A 7 3.26 5.31 15.31
CA ASP A 7 1.98 5.72 14.72
C ASP A 7 1.83 5.34 13.24
N ASP A 8 2.89 4.85 12.59
CA ASP A 8 2.81 4.41 11.21
C ASP A 8 2.32 2.95 11.13
N LEU A 9 1.01 2.79 11.30
CA LEU A 9 0.33 1.49 11.19
C LEU A 9 0.59 0.86 9.81
N LEU A 10 0.64 1.67 8.75
CA LEU A 10 0.98 1.20 7.41
C LEU A 10 2.41 0.66 7.35
N ALA A 11 3.41 1.31 7.93
CA ALA A 11 4.78 0.79 7.94
C ALA A 11 4.89 -0.59 8.62
N LYS A 12 4.18 -0.78 9.75
CA LYS A 12 4.11 -2.08 10.45
C LYS A 12 3.45 -3.15 9.59
N GLU A 13 2.36 -2.80 8.92
CA GLU A 13 1.70 -3.70 7.97
C GLU A 13 2.65 -4.05 6.83
N ILE A 14 3.34 -3.09 6.21
CA ILE A 14 4.28 -3.37 5.12
C ILE A 14 5.39 -4.34 5.54
N GLU A 15 5.93 -4.19 6.76
CA GLU A 15 6.94 -5.13 7.27
C GLU A 15 6.34 -6.54 7.50
N SER A 16 5.07 -6.66 7.91
CA SER A 16 4.42 -7.97 8.08
C SER A 16 4.26 -8.72 6.76
N TRP A 17 4.17 -8.01 5.63
CA TRP A 17 4.09 -8.57 4.29
C TRP A 17 5.46 -8.85 3.63
N LYS A 18 6.58 -8.58 4.31
CA LYS A 18 7.92 -8.75 3.76
C LYS A 18 8.21 -10.19 3.34
N ALA A 19 7.81 -11.17 4.14
CA ALA A 19 7.98 -12.59 3.81
C ALA A 19 7.27 -12.99 2.51
N PHE A 20 6.11 -12.41 2.23
CA PHE A 20 5.42 -12.60 0.95
C PHE A 20 6.24 -12.02 -0.20
N GLY A 21 6.72 -10.77 -0.05
CA GLY A 21 7.59 -10.13 -1.05
C GLY A 21 8.87 -10.93 -1.30
N ASP A 22 9.45 -11.52 -0.26
CA ASP A 22 10.66 -12.32 -0.35
C ASP A 22 10.47 -13.67 -1.04
N GLY A 23 9.24 -14.20 -1.10
CA GLY A 23 8.89 -15.37 -1.90
C GLY A 23 8.73 -15.09 -3.39
N LEU A 24 8.64 -13.82 -3.80
CA LEU A 24 8.46 -13.44 -5.20
C LEU A 24 9.78 -13.47 -5.98
N ARG A 25 9.68 -13.71 -7.30
CA ARG A 25 10.77 -13.50 -8.26
C ARG A 25 11.22 -12.04 -8.22
N ALA A 26 12.46 -11.76 -8.63
CA ALA A 26 13.07 -10.43 -8.49
C ALA A 26 12.22 -9.30 -9.12
N GLU A 27 11.67 -9.54 -10.32
CA GLU A 27 10.83 -8.56 -11.02
C GLU A 27 9.50 -8.33 -10.30
N ASP A 28 8.83 -9.41 -9.88
CA ASP A 28 7.56 -9.37 -9.16
C ASP A 28 7.73 -8.70 -7.79
N ARG A 29 8.83 -8.98 -7.07
CA ARG A 29 9.18 -8.33 -5.80
C ARG A 29 9.35 -6.83 -5.97
N LYS A 30 10.01 -6.40 -7.04
CA LYS A 30 10.21 -4.97 -7.33
C LYS A 30 8.87 -4.29 -7.60
N LEU A 31 7.98 -4.93 -8.37
CA LEU A 31 6.64 -4.42 -8.64
C LEU A 31 5.78 -4.38 -7.37
N PHE A 32 5.77 -5.46 -6.59
CA PHE A 32 5.07 -5.56 -5.31
C PHE A 32 5.49 -4.45 -4.33
N ASN A 33 6.80 -4.27 -4.13
CA ASN A 33 7.32 -3.22 -3.26
C ASN A 33 6.93 -1.82 -3.75
N LYS A 34 6.90 -1.60 -5.07
CA LYS A 34 6.44 -0.34 -5.65
C LYS A 34 4.94 -0.12 -5.35
N MET A 35 4.09 -1.12 -5.62
CA MET A 35 2.65 -1.05 -5.39
C MET A 35 2.31 -0.75 -3.93
N ILE A 36 2.91 -1.51 -3.00
CA ILE A 36 2.65 -1.34 -1.58
C ILE A 36 3.10 0.04 -1.07
N ARG A 37 4.24 0.56 -1.56
CA ARG A 37 4.68 1.91 -1.19
C ARG A 37 3.75 3.01 -1.72
N GLN A 38 2.99 2.78 -2.80
CA GLN A 38 2.02 3.77 -3.26
C GLN A 38 0.88 3.98 -2.26
N CYS A 39 0.61 3.03 -1.35
CA CYS A 39 -0.41 3.19 -0.31
C CYS A 39 -0.09 4.33 0.67
N TYR A 40 1.17 4.78 0.78
CA TYR A 40 1.53 5.93 1.62
C TYR A 40 0.81 7.23 1.22
N GLN A 41 0.32 7.34 -0.02
CA GLN A 41 -0.51 8.49 -0.42
C GLN A 41 -1.82 8.59 0.38
N TYR A 42 -2.30 7.47 0.93
CA TYR A 42 -3.51 7.37 1.74
C TYR A 42 -3.22 7.11 3.22
N LEU A 43 -1.98 7.36 3.68
CA LEU A 43 -1.53 7.09 5.06
C LEU A 43 -2.51 7.61 6.13
N LYS A 44 -2.98 8.85 5.98
CA LYS A 44 -3.93 9.44 6.94
C LYS A 44 -5.26 8.69 7.00
N ALA A 45 -5.78 8.25 5.85
CA ALA A 45 -7.02 7.49 5.78
C ALA A 45 -6.84 6.09 6.37
N ILE A 46 -5.73 5.43 6.05
CA ILE A 46 -5.37 4.10 6.57
C ILE A 46 -5.25 4.13 8.10
N ASN A 47 -4.57 5.13 8.65
CA ASN A 47 -4.36 5.21 10.10
C ASN A 47 -5.60 5.67 10.89
N SER A 48 -6.66 6.17 10.22
CA SER A 48 -7.83 6.76 10.88
C SER A 48 -8.74 5.77 11.60
N LYS A 49 -8.78 4.51 11.14
CA LYS A 49 -9.67 3.46 11.68
C LYS A 49 -9.01 2.60 12.77
N GLY A 50 -7.70 2.73 12.94
CA GLY A 50 -6.93 1.95 13.91
C GLY A 50 -6.41 0.61 13.38
N PRO A 51 -5.64 -0.12 14.21
CA PRO A 51 -4.81 -1.26 13.77
C PRO A 51 -5.58 -2.39 13.10
N SER A 52 -6.77 -2.73 13.61
CA SER A 52 -7.60 -3.84 13.11
C SER A 52 -8.08 -3.68 11.67
N TYR A 53 -8.02 -2.47 11.11
CA TYR A 53 -8.48 -2.16 9.76
C TYR A 53 -7.33 -1.85 8.79
N THR A 54 -6.09 -1.92 9.23
CA THR A 54 -4.92 -1.49 8.46
C THR A 54 -4.78 -2.30 7.17
N THR A 55 -4.86 -3.63 7.25
CA THR A 55 -4.79 -4.52 6.09
C THR A 55 -5.90 -4.22 5.07
N SER A 56 -7.15 -4.11 5.52
CA SER A 56 -8.28 -3.81 4.63
C SER A 56 -8.13 -2.42 3.99
N SER A 57 -7.68 -1.42 4.75
CA SER A 57 -7.45 -0.07 4.25
C SER A 57 -6.31 -0.01 3.22
N MET A 58 -5.24 -0.79 3.45
CA MET A 58 -4.15 -0.96 2.51
C MET A 58 -4.61 -1.66 1.21
N MET A 59 -5.43 -2.72 1.31
CA MET A 59 -6.00 -3.40 0.14
C MET A 59 -6.92 -2.48 -0.67
N LEU A 60 -7.82 -1.74 -0.01
CA LEU A 60 -8.69 -0.76 -0.67
C LEU A 60 -7.88 0.35 -1.36
N SER A 61 -6.79 0.79 -0.74
CA SER A 61 -5.85 1.75 -1.32
C SER A 61 -5.24 1.22 -2.62
N LEU A 62 -4.81 -0.04 -2.65
CA LEU A 62 -4.27 -0.68 -3.86
C LEU A 62 -5.33 -0.79 -4.96
N ILE A 63 -6.55 -1.21 -4.63
CA ILE A 63 -7.67 -1.31 -5.58
C ILE A 63 -7.96 0.07 -6.18
N LEU A 64 -8.01 1.12 -5.35
CA LEU A 64 -8.25 2.49 -5.79
C LEU A 64 -7.15 2.99 -6.73
N ILE A 65 -5.88 2.76 -6.40
CA ILE A 65 -4.74 3.09 -7.28
C ILE A 65 -4.91 2.45 -8.65
N GLN A 66 -5.21 1.15 -8.67
CA GLN A 66 -5.35 0.40 -9.91
C GLN A 66 -6.55 0.92 -10.72
N HIS A 67 -7.68 1.18 -10.06
CA HIS A 67 -8.86 1.74 -10.70
C HIS A 67 -8.56 3.12 -11.35
N GLN A 68 -7.90 4.01 -10.62
CA GLN A 68 -7.50 5.33 -11.14
C GLN A 68 -6.58 5.19 -12.36
N MET A 69 -5.62 4.27 -12.33
CA MET A 69 -4.74 4.00 -13.46
C MET A 69 -5.51 3.49 -14.69
N ILE A 70 -6.46 2.58 -14.49
CA ILE A 70 -7.32 2.07 -15.57
C ILE A 70 -8.14 3.22 -16.17
N GLN A 71 -8.81 4.02 -15.34
CA GLN A 71 -9.61 5.17 -15.81
C GLN A 71 -8.75 6.17 -16.59
N PHE A 72 -7.54 6.45 -16.11
CA PHE A 72 -6.60 7.32 -16.80
C PHE A 72 -6.20 6.78 -18.18
N LEU A 73 -5.96 5.47 -18.30
CA LEU A 73 -5.63 4.85 -19.59
C LEU A 73 -6.82 4.81 -20.54
N LEU A 74 -8.04 4.63 -20.04
CA LEU A 74 -9.25 4.66 -20.84
C LEU A 74 -9.56 6.08 -21.37
N ASN A 75 -9.40 7.10 -20.54
CA ASN A 75 -9.64 8.50 -20.88
C ASN A 75 -8.52 9.14 -21.73
N LYS A 76 -7.43 8.42 -21.98
CA LYS A 76 -6.33 8.83 -22.86
C LYS A 76 -6.54 8.44 -24.33
N LYS A 77 -7.63 7.74 -24.63
CA LYS A 77 -8.11 7.51 -26.01
C LYS A 77 -8.83 8.74 -26.54
#